data_AF-X1J078-F1
#
_entry.id   AF-X1J078-F1
#
_cell.length_a   1.000
_cell.length_b   1.000
_cell.length_c   1.000
_cell.angle_alpha   90.00
_cell.angle_beta   90.00
_cell.angle_gamma   90.00
#
_symmetry.space_group_name_H-M   'P 1'
#
loop_
_entity.id
_entity.type
_entity.pdbx_description
1 polymer ?
#
loop_
_entity_poly.entity_id
_entity_poly.type
_entity_poly.pdbx_seq_one_letter_code
_entity_poly.pdbx_strand_id
1 'polypeptide(L)'
;GSSFIDSKIYQREVAVKKNLFQAIWIYVKREAFRQAVDLIGRLQEYPHLSIISSSDLGDSVELIYHFTIYYGQHLKELSLGLCLNLPKSDLKIPTITDIIPGAIFTERETQEMMGVEVVGIPDNRRLFLPEDFPEGVYPWRKDEKGPEDMLRVLPGREKK
;
A
#
# COMPACT_ATOMS: atom_id res chain seq x y z
N GLY A 1 17.91 3.78 12.61
CA GLY A 1 17.43 3.30 13.93
C GLY A 1 17.07 1.83 13.84
N SER A 2 16.90 1.14 14.96
CA SER A 2 16.67 -0.33 15.08
C SER A 2 15.44 -0.89 14.34
N SER A 3 14.59 -0.02 13.80
CA SER A 3 13.36 -0.38 13.07
C SER A 3 13.44 -0.13 11.56
N PHE A 4 14.55 0.41 11.08
CA PHE A 4 14.89 0.48 9.66
C PHE A 4 15.42 -0.88 9.21
N ILE A 5 14.89 -1.41 8.11
CA ILE A 5 15.30 -2.72 7.58
C ILE A 5 16.33 -2.50 6.47
N ASP A 6 15.93 -1.77 5.44
CA ASP A 6 16.74 -1.57 4.23
C ASP A 6 16.26 -0.33 3.47
N SER A 7 17.09 0.20 2.57
CA SER A 7 16.69 1.22 1.60
C SER A 7 17.33 0.98 0.25
N LYS A 8 16.56 1.15 -0.82
CA LYS A 8 17.04 1.07 -2.19
C LYS A 8 16.76 2.38 -2.90
N ILE A 9 17.79 2.92 -3.56
CA ILE A 9 17.66 4.11 -4.40
C ILE A 9 17.74 3.63 -5.84
N TYR A 10 16.70 3.95 -6.61
CA TYR A 10 16.64 3.67 -8.03
C TYR A 10 16.66 4.98 -8.80
N GLN A 11 17.61 5.11 -9.73
CA GLN A 11 17.74 6.27 -10.59
C GLN A 11 17.76 5.81 -12.05
N ARG A 12 16.90 6.41 -12.88
CA ARG A 12 16.87 6.15 -14.32
C ARG A 12 16.74 7.44 -15.11
N GLU A 13 17.32 7.45 -16.30
CA GLU A 13 17.04 8.47 -17.31
C GLU A 13 15.75 8.10 -18.06
N VAL A 14 14.82 9.04 -18.18
CA VAL A 14 13.52 8.84 -18.80
C VAL A 14 13.29 9.88 -19.88
N ALA A 15 12.50 9.50 -20.90
CA ALA A 15 12.19 10.29 -22.09
C ALA A 15 13.40 10.57 -22.99
N VAL A 16 13.12 11.08 -24.19
CA VAL A 16 14.12 11.41 -25.21
C VAL A 16 15.16 12.42 -24.69
N LYS A 17 14.75 13.26 -23.72
CA LYS A 17 15.61 14.28 -23.10
C LYS A 17 16.47 13.77 -21.93
N LYS A 18 16.40 12.48 -21.59
CA LYS A 18 17.17 11.87 -20.48
C LYS A 18 16.96 12.57 -19.13
N ASN A 19 15.71 12.90 -18.82
CA ASN A 19 15.37 13.48 -17.53
C ASN A 19 15.63 12.46 -16.42
N LEU A 20 16.24 12.89 -15.32
CA LEU A 20 16.49 12.03 -14.18
C LEU A 20 15.20 11.77 -13.40
N PHE A 21 14.86 10.50 -13.22
CA PHE A 21 13.80 10.05 -12.33
C PHE A 21 14.44 9.27 -11.18
N GLN A 22 14.15 9.72 -9.95
CA GLN A 22 14.65 9.09 -8.73
C GLN A 22 13.48 8.53 -7.93
N ALA A 23 13.62 7.29 -7.50
CA ALA A 23 12.69 6.61 -6.59
C ALA A 23 13.47 6.02 -5.41
N ILE A 24 13.01 6.30 -4.20
CA ILE A 24 13.58 5.76 -2.97
C ILE A 24 12.59 4.78 -2.38
N TRP A 25 13.04 3.56 -2.14
CA TRP A 25 12.27 2.50 -1.48
C TRP A 25 12.84 2.31 -0.10
N ILE A 26 12.00 2.43 0.92
CA ILE A 26 12.40 2.35 2.33
C ILE A 26 11.60 1.23 2.97
N TYR A 27 12.30 0.21 3.46
CA TYR A 27 11.70 -0.91 4.15
C TYR A 27 11.77 -0.65 5.65
N VAL A 28 10.61 -0.61 6.30
CA VAL A 28 10.50 -0.34 7.73
C VAL A 28 9.65 -1.42 8.40
N LYS A 29 9.88 -1.60 9.70
CA LYS A 29 8.98 -2.41 10.52
C LYS A 29 7.71 -1.62 10.82
N ARG A 30 6.61 -2.35 11.08
CA ARG A 30 5.31 -1.79 11.44
C ARG A 30 5.39 -0.75 12.56
N GLU A 31 6.22 -0.98 13.58
CA GLU A 31 6.32 -0.10 14.76
C GLU A 31 6.88 1.28 14.41
N ALA A 32 7.68 1.36 13.34
CA ALA A 32 8.26 2.62 12.86
C ALA A 32 7.45 3.28 11.74
N PHE A 33 6.35 2.65 11.29
CA PHE A 33 5.54 3.16 10.18
C PHE A 33 5.07 4.60 10.40
N ARG A 34 4.37 4.86 11.51
CA ARG A 34 3.86 6.20 11.82
C ARG A 34 4.98 7.23 12.00
N GLN A 35 6.10 6.83 12.60
CA GLN A 35 7.26 7.71 12.74
C GLN A 35 7.85 8.07 11.38
N ALA A 36 7.95 7.11 10.46
CA ALA A 36 8.43 7.36 9.10
C ALA A 36 7.50 8.30 8.33
N VAL A 37 6.18 8.16 8.46
CA VAL A 37 5.20 9.07 7.84
C VAL A 37 5.29 10.48 8.44
N ASP A 38 5.45 10.61 9.76
CA ASP A 38 5.68 11.92 10.41
C ASP A 38 6.96 12.59 9.91
N LEU A 39 8.06 11.83 9.76
CA LEU A 39 9.30 12.35 9.19
C LEU A 39 9.13 12.82 7.74
N ILE A 40 8.36 12.10 6.92
CA ILE A 40 8.03 12.54 5.56
C ILE A 40 7.26 13.87 5.60
N GLY A 41 6.30 14.01 6.52
CA GLY A 41 5.57 15.27 6.74
C GLY A 41 6.44 16.43 7.23
N ARG A 42 7.55 16.16 7.91
CA ARG A 42 8.54 17.20 8.29
C ARG A 42 9.45 17.61 7.13
N LEU A 43 9.69 16.73 6.16
CA LEU A 43 10.50 17.05 4.97
C LEU A 43 9.75 17.99 4.01
N GLN A 44 8.44 17.81 3.88
CA GLN A 44 7.59 18.69 3.10
C GLN A 44 6.20 18.81 3.73
N GLU A 45 5.73 20.04 3.89
CA GLU A 45 4.35 20.31 4.29
C GLU A 45 3.40 19.74 3.22
N TYR A 46 2.51 18.83 3.63
CA TYR A 46 1.60 18.07 2.77
C TYR A 46 2.31 17.15 1.75
N PRO A 47 2.93 16.04 2.20
CA PRO A 47 3.45 15.06 1.26
C PRO A 47 2.28 14.44 0.45
N HIS A 48 2.47 14.28 -0.86
CA HIS A 48 1.42 13.73 -1.70
C HIS A 48 1.44 12.20 -1.60
N LEU A 49 0.47 11.62 -0.90
CA LEU A 49 0.20 10.18 -0.95
C LEU A 49 -0.53 9.87 -2.27
N SER A 50 0.11 9.11 -3.14
CA SER A 50 -0.44 8.74 -4.44
C SER A 50 -1.34 7.53 -4.35
N ILE A 51 -0.85 6.42 -3.77
CA ILE A 51 -1.62 5.18 -3.62
C ILE A 51 -1.00 4.28 -2.55
N ILE A 52 -1.80 3.35 -2.01
CA ILE A 52 -1.32 2.23 -1.21
C ILE A 52 -1.43 0.98 -2.08
N SER A 53 -0.29 0.35 -2.38
CA SER A 53 -0.27 -0.92 -3.10
C SER A 53 -0.16 -2.06 -2.10
N SER A 54 -0.91 -3.14 -2.33
CA SER A 54 -0.82 -4.34 -1.49
C SER A 54 -0.56 -5.58 -2.35
N SER A 55 0.26 -6.51 -1.84
CA SER A 55 0.61 -7.74 -2.54
C SER A 55 0.70 -8.92 -1.57
N ASP A 56 0.06 -10.04 -1.93
CA ASP A 56 0.18 -11.30 -1.19
C ASP A 56 1.45 -12.04 -1.63
N LEU A 57 2.38 -12.23 -0.68
CA LEU A 57 3.66 -12.90 -0.83
C LEU A 57 3.65 -14.36 -0.32
N GLY A 58 2.49 -14.91 0.06
CA GLY A 58 2.39 -16.28 0.56
C GLY A 58 2.23 -16.32 2.08
N ASP A 59 3.31 -16.15 2.85
CA ASP A 59 3.23 -16.14 4.33
C ASP A 59 2.96 -14.76 4.92
N SER A 60 3.09 -13.72 4.09
CA SER A 60 3.03 -12.33 4.49
C SER A 60 2.38 -11.47 3.40
N VAL A 61 1.94 -10.27 3.79
CA VAL A 61 1.38 -9.26 2.89
C VAL A 61 2.31 -8.06 2.87
N GLU A 62 2.76 -7.69 1.68
CA GLU A 62 3.50 -6.46 1.46
C GLU A 62 2.52 -5.29 1.27
N LEU A 63 2.76 -4.20 1.98
CA LEU A 63 2.08 -2.93 1.80
C LEU A 63 3.11 -1.86 1.43
N ILE A 64 2.83 -1.11 0.38
CA ILE A 64 3.69 -0.03 -0.11
C ILE A 64 2.88 1.25 -0.14
N TYR A 65 3.27 2.22 0.68
CA TYR A 65 2.71 3.56 0.66
C TYR A 65 3.56 4.41 -0.30
N HIS A 66 2.96 4.81 -1.42
CA HIS A 66 3.64 5.58 -2.43
C HIS A 66 3.43 7.08 -2.18
N PHE A 67 4.51 7.77 -1.86
CA PHE A 67 4.56 9.21 -1.69
C PHE A 67 5.30 9.87 -2.85
N THR A 68 4.93 11.12 -3.11
CA THR A 68 5.69 12.05 -3.94
C THR A 68 5.99 13.30 -3.12
N ILE A 69 7.27 13.65 -3.04
CA ILE A 69 7.76 14.85 -2.35
C ILE A 69 8.59 15.72 -3.30
N TYR A 70 8.82 16.98 -2.94
CA TYR A 70 9.40 18.03 -3.77
C TYR A 70 8.62 18.31 -5.06
N TYR A 71 7.30 18.08 -5.03
CA TYR A 71 6.42 18.44 -6.14
C TYR A 71 6.27 19.96 -6.29
N GLY A 72 5.83 20.41 -7.47
CA GLY A 72 5.64 21.84 -7.78
C GLY A 72 6.85 22.54 -8.40
N GLN A 73 8.00 21.87 -8.48
CA GLN A 73 9.13 22.31 -9.29
C GLN A 73 9.34 21.36 -10.47
N HIS A 74 9.58 21.93 -11.65
CA HIS A 74 9.76 21.14 -12.88
C HIS A 74 10.88 20.11 -12.72
N LEU A 75 10.54 18.81 -12.82
CA LEU A 75 11.46 17.68 -12.83
C LEU A 75 12.34 17.52 -11.58
N LYS A 76 11.88 17.99 -10.41
CA LYS A 76 12.56 17.78 -9.12
C LYS A 76 11.79 16.89 -8.15
N GLU A 77 10.73 16.29 -8.65
CA GLU A 77 9.86 15.39 -7.90
C GLU A 77 10.61 14.12 -7.51
N LEU A 78 10.47 13.70 -6.26
CA LEU A 78 11.07 12.49 -5.74
C LEU A 78 9.97 11.51 -5.34
N SER A 79 10.00 10.32 -5.93
CA SER A 79 9.09 9.24 -5.55
C SER A 79 9.65 8.47 -4.36
N LEU A 80 8.82 8.24 -3.34
CA LEU A 80 9.20 7.50 -2.14
C LEU A 80 8.19 6.38 -1.88
N GLY A 81 8.65 5.14 -1.90
CA GLY A 81 7.88 3.96 -1.52
C GLY A 81 8.23 3.53 -0.10
N LEU A 82 7.29 3.63 0.82
CA LEU A 82 7.44 3.12 2.18
C LEU A 82 6.87 1.70 2.22
N CYS A 83 7.76 0.72 2.26
CA CYS A 83 7.46 -0.71 2.23
C CYS A 83 7.35 -1.30 3.63
N LEU A 84 6.30 -2.07 3.84
CA LEU A 84 6.01 -2.80 5.06
C LEU A 84 5.71 -4.25 4.69
N ASN A 85 6.16 -5.17 5.53
CA ASN A 85 5.77 -6.57 5.40
C ASN A 85 5.04 -7.01 6.67
N LEU A 86 3.79 -7.43 6.53
CA LEU A 86 2.93 -7.85 7.63
C LEU A 86 2.73 -9.37 7.58
N PRO A 87 2.98 -10.11 8.68
CA PRO A 87 2.71 -11.54 8.70
C PRO A 87 1.19 -11.79 8.63
N LYS A 88 0.76 -12.85 7.93
CA LYS A 88 -0.67 -13.18 7.81
C LYS A 88 -1.36 -13.48 9.14
N SER A 89 -0.60 -13.84 10.18
CA SER A 89 -1.10 -14.02 11.54
C SER A 89 -1.51 -12.71 12.22
N ASP A 90 -1.01 -11.56 11.77
CA ASP A 90 -1.26 -10.24 12.37
C ASP A 90 -1.23 -9.13 11.29
N LEU A 91 -2.29 -9.11 10.47
CA LEU A 91 -2.48 -8.12 9.39
C LEU A 91 -3.09 -6.83 9.90
N LYS A 92 -2.39 -6.15 10.81
CA LYS A 92 -2.85 -4.88 11.41
C LYS A 92 -1.87 -3.75 11.12
N ILE A 93 -2.40 -2.59 10.74
CA ILE A 93 -1.63 -1.37 10.51
C ILE A 93 -2.40 -0.17 11.09
N PRO A 94 -1.76 0.82 11.73
CA PRO A 94 -2.47 2.03 12.14
C PRO A 94 -2.79 2.90 10.92
N THR A 95 -3.94 3.58 10.95
CA THR A 95 -4.30 4.59 9.93
C THR A 95 -3.29 5.75 9.93
N ILE A 96 -3.21 6.46 8.81
CA ILE A 96 -2.52 7.76 8.67
C ILE A 96 -3.48 8.89 8.29
N THR A 97 -4.79 8.66 8.38
CA THR A 97 -5.83 9.66 8.04
C THR A 97 -5.77 10.93 8.86
N ASP A 98 -5.18 10.89 10.06
CA ASP A 98 -4.92 12.05 10.89
C ASP A 98 -3.82 12.97 10.34
N ILE A 99 -2.87 12.40 9.58
CA ILE A 99 -1.79 13.14 8.91
C ILE A 99 -2.19 13.49 7.48
N ILE A 100 -2.80 12.54 6.76
CA ILE A 100 -3.21 12.67 5.37
C ILE A 100 -4.65 12.17 5.23
N PRO A 101 -5.65 13.07 5.31
CA PRO A 101 -7.06 12.67 5.25
C PRO A 101 -7.45 11.88 4.00
N GLY A 102 -6.75 12.12 2.87
CA GLY A 102 -6.96 11.41 1.61
C GLY A 102 -6.60 9.92 1.64
N ALA A 103 -5.84 9.46 2.65
CA ALA A 103 -5.46 8.05 2.79
C ALA A 103 -6.67 7.13 3.03
N ILE A 104 -7.81 7.67 3.46
CA ILE A 104 -9.01 6.90 3.80
C ILE A 104 -9.47 5.96 2.67
N PHE A 105 -9.39 6.38 1.41
CA PHE A 105 -9.90 5.58 0.30
C PHE A 105 -9.01 4.36 0.02
N THR A 106 -7.69 4.58 0.01
CA THR A 106 -6.72 3.52 -0.27
C THR A 106 -6.53 2.59 0.93
N GLU A 107 -6.70 3.09 2.15
CA GLU A 107 -6.75 2.28 3.36
C GLU A 107 -7.99 1.37 3.36
N ARG A 108 -9.17 1.90 3.00
CA ARG A 108 -10.41 1.13 2.85
C ARG A 108 -10.32 0.09 1.74
N GLU A 109 -9.73 0.45 0.60
CA GLU A 109 -9.47 -0.49 -0.49
C GLU A 109 -8.61 -1.66 -0.01
N THR A 110 -7.54 -1.37 0.72
CA THR A 110 -6.63 -2.40 1.25
C THR A 110 -7.34 -3.29 2.28
N GLN A 111 -8.19 -2.71 3.15
CA GLN A 111 -9.05 -3.44 4.07
C GLN A 111 -9.97 -4.41 3.33
N GLU A 112 -10.66 -3.91 2.31
CA GLU A 112 -11.70 -4.63 1.59
C GLU A 112 -11.14 -5.69 0.64
N MET A 113 -10.04 -5.40 -0.04
CA MET A 113 -9.52 -6.24 -1.10
C MET A 113 -8.46 -7.24 -0.62
N MET A 114 -7.67 -6.87 0.41
CA MET A 114 -6.58 -7.67 0.96
C MET A 114 -6.85 -8.20 2.37
N GLY A 115 -7.82 -7.63 3.09
CA GLY A 115 -8.18 -8.07 4.45
C GLY A 115 -7.23 -7.58 5.54
N VAL A 116 -6.52 -6.47 5.32
CA VAL A 116 -5.66 -5.84 6.34
C VAL A 116 -6.51 -4.96 7.23
N GLU A 117 -6.46 -5.14 8.55
CA GLU A 117 -7.17 -4.28 9.51
C GLU A 117 -6.42 -2.95 9.71
N VAL A 118 -7.01 -1.85 9.23
CA VAL A 118 -6.51 -0.48 9.47
C VAL A 118 -7.11 0.04 10.78
N VAL A 119 -6.29 0.12 11.82
CA VAL A 119 -6.69 0.50 13.17
C VAL A 119 -6.86 2.01 13.28
N GLY A 120 -8.02 2.46 13.79
CA GLY A 120 -8.32 3.87 14.02
C GLY A 120 -8.88 4.62 12.80
N ILE A 121 -9.25 3.91 11.73
CA ILE A 121 -9.83 4.53 10.54
C ILE A 121 -11.18 5.18 10.87
N PRO A 122 -11.47 6.41 10.39
CA PRO A 122 -12.70 7.13 10.72
C PRO A 122 -13.97 6.55 10.08
N ASP A 123 -13.85 5.88 8.93
CA ASP A 123 -14.95 5.19 8.25
C ASP A 123 -14.48 3.83 7.75
N ASN A 124 -15.07 2.75 8.28
CA ASN A 124 -14.69 1.37 8.00
C ASN A 124 -15.65 0.65 7.03
N ARG A 125 -16.50 1.40 6.30
CA ARG A 125 -17.43 0.79 5.33
C ARG A 125 -16.69 0.27 4.09
N ARG A 126 -17.23 -0.75 3.46
CA ARG A 126 -16.84 -1.24 2.12
C ARG A 126 -16.96 -0.13 1.07
N LEU A 127 -16.10 -0.13 0.06
CA LEU A 127 -16.06 0.87 -1.01
C LEU A 127 -16.39 0.26 -2.39
N PHE A 128 -15.88 -0.94 -2.68
CA PHE A 128 -15.94 -1.58 -3.99
C PHE A 128 -16.80 -2.85 -4.05
N LEU A 129 -16.75 -3.66 -3.00
CA LEU A 129 -17.43 -4.95 -2.97
C LEU A 129 -18.92 -4.74 -2.65
N PRO A 130 -19.81 -5.49 -3.33
CA PRO A 130 -21.23 -5.51 -2.99
C PRO A 130 -21.46 -5.92 -1.53
N GLU A 131 -22.59 -5.50 -0.97
CA GLU A 131 -23.00 -5.88 0.39
C GLU A 131 -23.16 -7.40 0.52
N ASP A 132 -23.64 -8.07 -0.54
CA ASP A 132 -23.80 -9.53 -0.59
C ASP A 132 -22.49 -10.31 -0.76
N PHE A 133 -21.35 -9.62 -0.92
CA PHE A 133 -20.06 -10.30 -1.08
C PHE A 133 -19.66 -10.98 0.24
N PRO A 134 -19.28 -12.27 0.23
CA PRO A 134 -18.98 -13.03 1.44
C PRO A 134 -17.95 -12.34 2.33
N GLU A 135 -18.23 -12.29 3.63
CA GLU A 135 -17.22 -11.85 4.61
C GLU A 135 -16.07 -12.85 4.71
N GLY A 136 -14.86 -12.33 4.92
CA GLY A 136 -13.65 -13.15 5.03
C GLY A 136 -13.08 -13.66 3.71
N VAL A 137 -13.75 -13.38 2.58
CA VAL A 137 -13.22 -13.55 1.23
C VAL A 137 -12.68 -12.21 0.75
N TYR A 138 -11.48 -12.21 0.21
CA TYR A 138 -10.72 -11.03 -0.16
C TYR A 138 -10.15 -11.22 -1.58
N PRO A 139 -10.58 -10.44 -2.58
CA PRO A 139 -10.23 -10.65 -3.99
C PRO A 139 -8.73 -10.72 -4.31
N TRP A 140 -7.87 -10.02 -3.56
CA TRP A 140 -6.43 -10.00 -3.83
C TRP A 140 -5.64 -11.09 -3.09
N ARG A 141 -6.31 -11.91 -2.29
CA ARG A 141 -5.69 -13.05 -1.61
C ARG A 141 -5.48 -14.21 -2.56
N LYS A 142 -4.33 -14.86 -2.41
CA LYS A 142 -3.93 -16.05 -3.18
C LYS A 142 -3.95 -17.32 -2.33
N ASP A 143 -4.64 -17.28 -1.20
CA ASP A 143 -4.81 -18.38 -0.27
C ASP A 143 -6.29 -18.75 -0.13
N GLU A 144 -6.64 -19.54 0.88
CA GLU A 144 -8.01 -19.99 1.16
C GLU A 144 -9.01 -18.83 1.37
N LYS A 145 -8.54 -17.61 1.63
CA LYS A 145 -9.38 -16.41 1.72
C LYS A 145 -9.56 -15.71 0.37
N GLY A 146 -9.03 -16.24 -0.72
CA GLY A 146 -9.23 -15.76 -2.08
C GLY A 146 -10.59 -16.16 -2.66
N PRO A 147 -11.03 -15.54 -3.76
CA PRO A 147 -12.32 -15.83 -4.39
C PRO A 147 -12.27 -17.03 -5.34
N GLU A 148 -11.24 -17.89 -5.28
CA GLU A 148 -10.98 -18.96 -6.26
C GLU A 148 -12.18 -19.89 -6.42
N ASP A 149 -12.90 -20.16 -5.32
CA ASP A 149 -14.11 -20.98 -5.33
C ASP A 149 -15.34 -20.30 -5.93
N MET A 150 -15.33 -18.97 -6.02
CA MET A 150 -16.41 -18.16 -6.58
C MET A 150 -16.21 -17.89 -8.08
N LEU A 151 -15.05 -18.23 -8.64
CA LEU A 151 -14.75 -17.96 -10.04
C LEU A 151 -15.56 -18.87 -10.96
N ARG A 152 -16.29 -18.26 -11.89
CA ARG A 152 -16.94 -18.99 -12.97
C ARG A 152 -15.88 -19.58 -13.89
N VAL A 153 -15.85 -20.90 -13.98
CA VAL A 153 -15.02 -21.61 -14.95
C VAL A 153 -15.60 -21.38 -16.34
N LEU A 154 -14.80 -20.77 -17.22
CA LEU A 154 -15.19 -20.56 -18.61
C LEU A 154 -15.25 -21.91 -19.36
N PRO A 155 -16.18 -22.07 -20.33
CA PRO A 155 -16.26 -23.30 -21.11
C PRO A 155 -14.91 -23.70 -21.72
N GLY A 156 -14.48 -24.94 -21.52
CA GLY A 156 -13.21 -25.46 -22.04
C GLY A 156 -11.97 -25.16 -21.20
N ARG A 157 -12.12 -24.64 -19.97
CA ARG A 157 -11.03 -24.55 -18.99
C ARG A 157 -11.35 -25.41 -17.77
N GLU A 158 -10.33 -25.97 -17.15
CA GLU A 158 -10.45 -26.60 -15.83
C GLU A 158 -10.32 -25.53 -14.73
N LYS A 159 -10.96 -25.78 -13.58
CA LYS A 159 -10.78 -24.96 -12.39
C LYS A 159 -9.32 -25.11 -11.95
N LYS A 160 -8.61 -23.99 -11.82
CA LYS A 160 -7.26 -23.99 -11.28
C LYS A 160 -7.28 -24.25 -9.79
#